data_AF-A0A974E155-F1
#
_entry.id   AF-A0A974E155-F1
#
_cell.length_a   1.000
_cell.length_b   1.000
_cell.length_c   1.000
_cell.angle_alpha   90.00
_cell.angle_beta   90.00
_cell.angle_gamma   90.00
#
_symmetry.space_group_name_H-M   'P 1'
#
loop_
_entity.id
_entity.type
_entity.pdbx_description
1 polymer ?
#
loop_
_entity_poly.entity_id
_entity_poly.type
_entity_poly.pdbx_seq_one_letter_code
_entity_poly.pdbx_strand_id
1 'polypeptide(L)'
;MQTAAIQDIYKGCHFSPFNSTETFIHPKWERVEGGNWILYEHPSYRGHQYYLWQGEYPDFQRWMGFNDSIRSCRFLPNYHGQYKMRIYERGDFQGQMMEFFDDCPNTYDRFRFHDIHSCNVFDGHWMFYEEPNYRGRQYYLRSGEYRSYNDWGSSSPRIGSFRRVHHMF
;
A
#
# COMPACT_ATOMS: atom_id res chain seq x y z
N MET A 1 22.13 11.24 -21.80
CA MET A 1 21.21 12.19 -21.13
C MET A 1 20.08 11.40 -20.45
N GLN A 2 20.38 10.68 -19.37
CA GLN A 2 19.38 9.84 -18.66
C GLN A 2 19.67 9.66 -17.16
N THR A 3 20.44 10.57 -16.54
CA THR A 3 21.03 10.34 -15.21
C THR A 3 20.76 11.42 -14.17
N ALA A 4 19.93 12.43 -14.47
CA ALA A 4 19.61 13.49 -13.51
C ALA A 4 18.38 13.17 -12.62
N ALA A 5 17.35 12.54 -13.20
CA ALA A 5 16.08 12.20 -12.53
C ALA A 5 16.24 11.23 -11.33
N ILE A 6 17.05 10.18 -11.52
CA ILE A 6 17.28 9.17 -10.46
C ILE A 6 18.02 9.77 -9.25
N GLN A 7 18.73 10.90 -9.38
CA GLN A 7 19.48 11.44 -8.24
C GLN A 7 18.62 12.18 -7.20
N ASP A 8 17.44 12.67 -7.54
CA ASP A 8 16.71 13.56 -6.62
C ASP A 8 15.84 12.79 -5.61
N ILE A 9 15.40 11.57 -5.91
CA ILE A 9 14.77 10.66 -4.92
C ILE A 9 15.81 10.10 -3.94
N TYR A 10 17.06 9.92 -4.37
CA TYR A 10 18.14 9.31 -3.58
C TYR A 10 18.93 10.31 -2.71
N LYS A 11 18.89 11.62 -2.99
CA LYS A 11 19.66 12.61 -2.19
C LYS A 11 19.04 12.97 -0.84
N GLY A 12 17.73 12.78 -0.66
CA GLY A 12 17.05 13.00 0.62
C GLY A 12 16.90 11.75 1.49
N CYS A 13 17.11 10.58 0.88
CA CYS A 13 17.03 9.29 1.55
C CYS A 13 18.40 8.64 1.49
N HIS A 14 19.15 8.66 2.60
CA HIS A 14 20.32 7.79 2.74
C HIS A 14 19.86 6.32 2.75
N PHE A 15 19.55 5.76 1.59
CA PHE A 15 19.45 4.32 1.38
C PHE A 15 20.84 3.83 1.02
N SER A 16 21.53 3.16 1.95
CA SER A 16 22.67 2.35 1.56
C SER A 16 22.18 1.22 0.64
N PRO A 17 22.89 0.92 -0.45
CA PRO A 17 22.67 -0.33 -1.14
C PRO A 17 23.26 -1.41 -0.22
N PHE A 18 22.46 -2.43 0.10
CA PHE A 18 22.79 -3.55 0.99
C PHE A 18 22.70 -3.27 2.51
N ASN A 19 21.82 -4.04 3.16
CA ASN A 19 21.75 -4.31 4.60
C ASN A 19 21.92 -3.13 5.56
N SER A 20 20.82 -2.48 5.93
CA SER A 20 20.68 -2.01 7.33
C SER A 20 19.24 -1.61 7.65
N THR A 21 18.70 -2.25 8.68
CA THR A 21 17.72 -1.67 9.58
C THR A 21 18.21 -0.29 10.04
N GLU A 22 17.35 0.71 10.01
CA GLU A 22 17.53 2.10 10.50
C GLU A 22 18.06 3.12 9.49
N THR A 23 17.26 4.17 9.22
CA THR A 23 17.73 5.57 9.15
C THR A 23 16.55 6.54 9.11
N PHE A 24 16.70 7.65 9.84
CA PHE A 24 15.78 8.79 9.92
C PHE A 24 15.56 9.42 8.54
N ILE A 25 14.31 9.70 8.17
CA ILE A 25 14.01 10.41 6.93
C ILE A 25 13.14 11.63 7.25
N HIS A 26 13.75 12.82 7.22
CA HIS A 26 13.06 14.04 6.81
C HIS A 26 13.52 14.38 5.39
N PRO A 27 12.91 13.81 4.34
CA PRO A 27 13.08 14.32 3.00
C PRO A 27 11.96 15.34 2.74
N LYS A 28 12.26 16.44 2.05
CA LYS A 28 11.21 17.26 1.42
C LYS A 28 10.76 16.49 0.18
N TRP A 29 9.90 15.50 0.36
CA TRP A 29 9.50 14.50 -0.65
C TRP A 29 8.50 15.09 -1.67
N GLU A 30 8.70 16.31 -2.13
CA GLU A 30 7.73 17.06 -2.95
C GLU A 30 7.35 16.36 -4.26
N ARG A 31 8.15 15.39 -4.74
CA ARG A 31 7.92 14.68 -5.99
C ARG A 31 8.43 13.23 -5.95
N VAL A 32 7.62 12.31 -6.48
CA VAL A 32 8.00 10.96 -6.87
C VAL A 32 8.14 10.93 -8.39
N GLU A 33 9.34 10.66 -8.88
CA GLU A 33 9.62 10.69 -10.32
C GLU A 33 9.27 9.40 -11.05
N GLY A 34 9.16 8.28 -10.34
CA GLY A 34 8.81 7.01 -10.97
C GLY A 34 8.67 5.85 -9.99
N GLY A 35 7.98 4.82 -10.48
CA GLY A 35 7.71 3.59 -9.74
C GLY A 35 6.67 3.75 -8.63
N ASN A 36 6.51 2.67 -7.88
CA ASN A 36 5.53 2.57 -6.81
C ASN A 36 6.25 2.50 -5.46
N TRP A 37 5.77 3.25 -4.48
CA TRP A 37 6.42 3.39 -3.18
C TRP A 37 5.41 3.17 -2.06
N ILE A 38 5.77 2.35 -1.09
CA ILE A 38 5.05 2.25 0.18
C ILE A 38 5.90 2.91 1.25
N LEU A 39 5.40 3.99 1.82
CA LEU A 39 6.02 4.69 2.93
C LEU A 39 5.46 4.18 4.26
N TYR A 40 6.27 4.20 5.30
CA TYR A 40 5.91 3.71 6.63
C TYR A 40 6.31 4.72 7.71
N GLU A 41 5.41 4.94 8.67
CA GLU A 41 5.61 5.88 9.77
C GLU A 41 6.75 5.49 10.72
N HIS A 42 6.97 4.19 10.91
CA HIS A 42 8.00 3.67 11.82
C HIS A 42 9.10 2.92 11.07
N PRO A 43 10.27 2.73 11.71
CA PRO A 43 11.31 1.88 11.16
C PRO A 43 10.82 0.45 10.93
N SER A 44 11.52 -0.28 10.07
CA SER A 44 11.28 -1.71 9.81
C SER A 44 9.87 -2.02 9.28
N TYR A 45 9.33 -1.14 8.43
CA TYR A 45 8.03 -1.32 7.74
C TYR A 45 6.83 -1.44 8.70
N ARG A 46 6.80 -0.58 9.72
CA ARG A 46 5.74 -0.56 10.76
C ARG A 46 5.01 0.78 10.79
N GLY A 47 3.91 0.82 11.53
CA GLY A 47 3.08 2.02 11.67
C GLY A 47 2.16 2.25 10.48
N HIS A 48 1.63 3.46 10.34
CA HIS A 48 0.77 3.80 9.21
C HIS A 48 1.54 3.68 7.88
N GLN A 49 0.82 3.22 6.85
CA GLN A 49 1.37 2.89 5.53
C GLN A 49 0.73 3.81 4.50
N TYR A 50 1.52 4.29 3.54
CA TYR A 50 1.07 5.23 2.52
C TYR A 50 1.56 4.81 1.15
N TYR A 51 0.64 4.63 0.19
CA TYR A 51 0.99 4.29 -1.18
C TYR A 51 1.12 5.55 -2.05
N LEU A 52 2.33 5.78 -2.54
CA LEU A 52 2.66 6.83 -3.50
C LEU A 52 3.07 6.21 -4.84
N TRP A 53 2.69 6.89 -5.91
CA TRP A 53 3.16 6.65 -7.27
C TRP A 53 3.71 7.95 -7.84
N GLN A 54 4.16 7.93 -9.08
CA GLN A 54 4.66 9.12 -9.77
C GLN A 54 3.69 10.30 -9.61
N GLY A 55 4.20 11.44 -9.12
CA GLY A 55 3.39 12.61 -8.83
C GLY A 55 4.08 13.60 -7.91
N GLU A 56 3.43 14.74 -7.68
CA GLU A 56 3.87 15.77 -6.75
C GLU A 56 3.06 15.69 -5.46
N TYR A 57 3.76 15.69 -4.34
CA TYR A 57 3.18 15.62 -3.02
C TYR A 57 3.86 16.68 -2.13
N PRO A 58 3.46 17.95 -2.19
CA PRO A 58 4.09 19.02 -1.42
C PRO A 58 3.92 18.91 0.10
N ASP A 59 2.94 18.14 0.58
CA ASP A 59 2.62 18.00 2.00
C ASP A 59 1.93 16.66 2.30
N PHE A 60 1.95 16.23 3.57
CA PHE A 60 1.46 14.90 4.01
C PHE A 60 -0.02 14.68 3.73
N GLN A 61 -0.82 15.74 3.55
CA GLN A 61 -2.22 15.58 3.20
C GLN A 61 -2.39 15.05 1.78
N ARG A 62 -1.43 15.35 0.88
CA ARG A 62 -1.47 14.91 -0.53
C ARG A 62 -1.31 13.40 -0.71
N TRP A 63 -0.66 12.70 0.23
CA TRP A 63 -0.62 11.24 0.24
C TRP A 63 -1.57 10.62 1.26
N MET A 64 -2.49 11.41 1.81
CA MET A 64 -3.45 10.99 2.85
C MET A 64 -2.78 10.56 4.17
N GLY A 65 -1.76 11.33 4.56
CA GLY A 65 -0.99 11.15 5.78
C GLY A 65 -1.74 11.64 7.01
N PHE A 66 -1.55 10.96 8.13
CA PHE A 66 -1.96 11.51 9.44
C PHE A 66 -0.91 12.48 10.00
N ASN A 67 0.35 12.30 9.61
CA ASN A 67 1.49 13.15 9.91
C ASN A 67 2.55 13.03 8.81
N ASP A 68 3.65 13.76 8.95
CA ASP A 68 4.80 13.77 8.04
C ASP A 68 5.94 12.83 8.46
N SER A 69 5.76 12.05 9.53
CA SER A 69 6.80 11.15 10.03
C SER A 69 6.89 9.92 9.14
N ILE A 70 7.98 9.81 8.37
CA ILE A 70 8.29 8.65 7.54
C ILE A 70 9.66 8.13 7.93
N ARG A 71 9.75 6.85 8.30
CA ARG A 71 10.97 6.26 8.86
C ARG A 71 11.42 4.97 8.17
N SER A 72 10.63 4.46 7.23
CA SER A 72 11.08 3.46 6.28
C SER A 72 10.22 3.50 5.02
N CYS A 73 10.72 2.97 3.91
CA CYS A 73 9.94 2.82 2.69
C CYS A 73 10.32 1.59 1.88
N ARG A 74 9.44 1.19 0.98
CA ARG A 74 9.65 0.08 0.04
C ARG A 74 9.41 0.57 -1.39
N PHE A 75 10.43 0.44 -2.23
CA PHE A 75 10.26 0.54 -3.68
C PHE A 75 9.65 -0.76 -4.23
N LEU A 76 8.68 -0.62 -5.13
CA LEU A 76 8.02 -1.71 -5.81
C LEU A 76 8.22 -1.55 -7.32
N PRO A 77 8.95 -2.49 -7.95
CA PRO A 77 9.09 -2.47 -9.41
C PRO A 77 7.73 -2.69 -10.07
N ASN A 78 7.61 -2.26 -11.33
CA ASN A 78 6.39 -2.46 -12.08
C ASN A 78 6.10 -3.96 -12.22
N TYR A 79 4.92 -4.35 -11.75
CA TYR A 79 4.45 -5.72 -11.83
C TYR A 79 3.72 -5.94 -13.15
N HIS A 80 4.17 -6.93 -13.92
CA HIS A 80 3.64 -7.24 -15.26
C HIS A 80 2.83 -8.55 -15.31
N GLY A 81 2.59 -9.19 -14.16
CA GLY A 81 1.76 -10.38 -14.07
C GLY A 81 0.27 -10.06 -13.94
N GLN A 82 -0.50 -11.05 -13.50
CA GLN A 82 -1.93 -10.86 -13.26
C GLN A 82 -2.16 -10.33 -11.84
N TYR A 83 -3.23 -9.59 -11.64
CA TYR A 83 -3.66 -9.23 -10.30
C TYR A 83 -4.78 -10.18 -9.92
N LYS A 84 -4.62 -10.89 -8.81
CA LYS A 84 -5.64 -11.82 -8.34
C LYS A 84 -5.68 -11.89 -6.82
N MET A 85 -6.86 -11.62 -6.27
CA MET A 85 -7.12 -11.68 -4.85
C MET A 85 -8.49 -12.28 -4.57
N ARG A 86 -8.62 -13.01 -3.46
CA ARG A 86 -9.90 -13.39 -2.86
C ARG A 86 -10.06 -12.75 -1.50
N ILE A 87 -11.26 -12.23 -1.24
CA ILE A 87 -11.66 -11.70 0.07
C ILE A 87 -12.77 -12.56 0.66
N TYR A 88 -12.86 -12.59 1.98
CA TYR A 88 -13.78 -13.46 2.71
C TYR A 88 -14.48 -12.71 3.83
N GLU A 89 -15.76 -13.02 4.01
CA GLU A 89 -16.62 -12.48 5.07
C GLU A 89 -16.12 -12.89 6.46
N ARG A 90 -15.50 -14.06 6.62
CA ARG A 90 -15.03 -14.56 7.92
C ARG A 90 -13.53 -14.81 7.93
N GLY A 91 -12.98 -14.98 9.13
CA GLY A 91 -11.60 -15.41 9.32
C GLY A 91 -11.34 -16.79 8.71
N ASP A 92 -10.06 -17.14 8.56
CA ASP A 92 -9.63 -18.46 8.09
C ASP A 92 -10.25 -18.91 6.75
N PHE A 93 -10.47 -17.96 5.85
CA PHE A 93 -11.01 -18.16 4.51
C PHE A 93 -12.42 -18.78 4.49
N GLN A 94 -13.22 -18.45 5.51
CA GLN A 94 -14.59 -18.95 5.66
C GLN A 94 -15.65 -17.92 5.24
N GLY A 95 -16.90 -18.37 5.14
CA GLY A 95 -18.05 -17.52 4.82
C GLY A 95 -18.14 -17.18 3.34
N GLN A 96 -18.86 -16.11 3.01
CA GLN A 96 -18.97 -15.66 1.63
C GLN A 96 -17.60 -15.22 1.09
N MET A 97 -17.33 -15.55 -0.16
CA MET A 97 -16.06 -15.27 -0.85
C MET A 97 -16.33 -14.56 -2.18
N MET A 98 -15.46 -13.63 -2.54
CA MET A 98 -15.42 -13.04 -3.88
C MET A 98 -14.00 -12.85 -4.37
N GLU A 99 -13.80 -13.07 -5.67
CA GLU A 99 -12.53 -12.94 -6.36
C GLU A 99 -12.46 -11.62 -7.15
N PHE A 100 -11.31 -10.96 -7.11
CA PHE A 100 -11.07 -9.66 -7.73
C PHE A 100 -9.76 -9.66 -8.54
N PHE A 101 -9.81 -8.95 -9.66
CA PHE A 101 -8.70 -8.77 -10.61
C PHE A 101 -8.41 -7.30 -10.93
N ASP A 102 -9.25 -6.41 -10.40
CA ASP A 102 -9.32 -4.99 -10.68
C ASP A 102 -9.56 -4.18 -9.41
N ASP A 103 -9.49 -2.86 -9.56
CA ASP A 103 -9.67 -1.94 -8.44
C ASP A 103 -11.15 -1.92 -8.01
N CYS A 104 -11.38 -1.73 -6.72
CA CYS A 104 -12.70 -1.71 -6.13
C CYS A 104 -12.86 -0.44 -5.28
N PRO A 105 -13.49 0.63 -5.80
CA PRO A 105 -13.67 1.88 -5.06
C PRO A 105 -14.72 1.76 -3.94
N ASN A 106 -15.58 0.74 -3.97
CA ASN A 106 -16.54 0.48 -2.91
C ASN A 106 -16.79 -1.03 -2.76
N THR A 107 -16.29 -1.60 -1.68
CA THR A 107 -16.44 -3.03 -1.38
C THR A 107 -17.89 -3.42 -1.17
N TYR A 108 -18.71 -2.56 -0.56
CA TYR A 108 -20.11 -2.87 -0.28
C TYR A 108 -20.93 -3.04 -1.57
N ASP A 109 -20.64 -2.26 -2.60
CA ASP A 109 -21.39 -2.34 -3.87
C ASP A 109 -21.19 -3.67 -4.59
N ARG A 110 -19.99 -4.27 -4.47
CA ARG A 110 -19.63 -5.54 -5.12
C ARG A 110 -19.81 -6.74 -4.20
N PHE A 111 -19.25 -6.68 -3.00
CA PHE A 111 -19.19 -7.80 -2.06
C PHE A 111 -20.41 -7.88 -1.13
N ARG A 112 -21.14 -6.77 -0.92
CA ARG A 112 -22.33 -6.67 -0.03
C ARG A 112 -22.08 -6.87 1.46
N PHE A 113 -20.82 -6.92 1.88
CA PHE A 113 -20.41 -6.85 3.29
C PHE A 113 -19.58 -5.60 3.54
N HIS A 114 -19.66 -5.10 4.77
CA HIS A 114 -18.85 -3.96 5.23
C HIS A 114 -17.47 -4.40 5.74
N ASP A 115 -17.35 -5.68 6.09
CA ASP A 115 -16.20 -6.24 6.80
C ASP A 115 -15.58 -7.38 6.00
N ILE A 116 -14.25 -7.37 5.90
CA ILE A 116 -13.41 -8.40 5.29
C ILE A 116 -12.49 -8.93 6.38
N HIS A 117 -12.67 -10.20 6.74
CA HIS A 117 -11.97 -10.79 7.88
C HIS A 117 -10.74 -11.61 7.48
N SER A 118 -10.69 -12.12 6.26
CA SER A 118 -9.51 -12.79 5.71
C SER A 118 -9.41 -12.59 4.19
N CYS A 119 -8.22 -12.76 3.63
CA CYS A 119 -7.99 -12.66 2.19
C CYS A 119 -6.80 -13.51 1.74
N ASN A 120 -6.81 -13.93 0.48
CA ASN A 120 -5.68 -14.56 -0.17
C ASN A 120 -5.28 -13.76 -1.40
N VAL A 121 -4.06 -13.22 -1.39
CA VAL A 121 -3.47 -12.55 -2.54
C VAL A 121 -2.66 -13.57 -3.30
N PHE A 122 -3.23 -14.04 -4.42
CA PHE A 122 -2.57 -15.01 -5.28
C PHE A 122 -1.48 -14.35 -6.11
N ASP A 123 -1.79 -13.16 -6.64
CA ASP A 123 -0.89 -12.49 -7.55
C ASP A 123 -1.01 -10.96 -7.51
N GLY A 124 0.11 -10.31 -7.77
CA GLY A 124 0.30 -8.87 -7.69
C GLY A 124 0.36 -8.32 -6.26
N HIS A 125 0.35 -6.99 -6.19
CA HIS A 125 0.42 -6.21 -4.96
C HIS A 125 -0.84 -5.38 -4.82
N TRP A 126 -1.37 -5.26 -3.61
CA TRP A 126 -2.66 -4.61 -3.37
C TRP A 126 -2.58 -3.63 -2.20
N MET A 127 -3.38 -2.57 -2.27
CA MET A 127 -3.63 -1.66 -1.16
C MET A 127 -5.09 -1.77 -0.73
N PHE A 128 -5.30 -2.09 0.53
CA PHE A 128 -6.60 -1.95 1.20
C PHE A 128 -6.73 -0.57 1.81
N TYR A 129 -7.97 -0.10 1.87
CA TYR A 129 -8.37 1.18 2.43
C TYR A 129 -9.56 0.98 3.36
N GLU A 130 -9.50 1.57 4.54
CA GLU A 130 -10.56 1.49 5.54
C GLU A 130 -11.89 2.08 5.04
N GLU A 131 -11.83 3.12 4.22
CA GLU A 131 -13.00 3.81 3.68
C GLU A 131 -13.18 3.58 2.17
N PRO A 132 -14.40 3.80 1.63
CA PRO A 132 -14.63 3.85 0.20
C PRO A 132 -13.81 4.94 -0.51
N ASN A 133 -13.64 4.80 -1.82
CA ASN A 133 -12.93 5.73 -2.70
C ASN A 133 -11.45 5.94 -2.34
N TYR A 134 -10.80 4.89 -1.87
CA TYR A 134 -9.37 4.83 -1.56
C TYR A 134 -8.95 5.80 -0.45
N ARG A 135 -9.75 5.88 0.62
CA ARG A 135 -9.56 6.81 1.75
C ARG A 135 -9.33 6.10 3.08
N GLY A 136 -8.97 6.88 4.10
CA GLY A 136 -8.71 6.38 5.44
C GLY A 136 -7.36 5.66 5.54
N ARG A 137 -7.24 4.78 6.53
CA ARG A 137 -6.02 3.99 6.75
C ARG A 137 -5.77 3.04 5.59
N GLN A 138 -4.50 2.91 5.20
CA GLN A 138 -4.07 2.09 4.08
C GLN A 138 -3.26 0.89 4.57
N TYR A 139 -3.44 -0.27 3.93
CA TYR A 139 -2.74 -1.50 4.27
C TYR A 139 -2.14 -2.12 3.02
N TYR A 140 -0.83 -2.35 3.01
CA TYR A 140 -0.12 -2.96 1.90
C TYR A 140 -0.12 -4.48 2.01
N LEU A 141 -0.66 -5.14 0.98
CA LEU A 141 -0.71 -6.59 0.88
C LEU A 141 0.21 -7.10 -0.24
N ARG A 142 1.00 -8.11 0.11
CA ARG A 142 1.83 -8.89 -0.82
C ARG A 142 1.13 -10.20 -1.13
N SER A 143 1.63 -10.93 -2.13
CA SER A 143 1.24 -12.31 -2.35
C SER A 143 1.34 -13.12 -1.06
N GLY A 144 0.27 -13.81 -0.69
CA GLY A 144 0.21 -14.58 0.54
C GLY A 144 -1.21 -14.77 1.10
N GLU A 145 -1.26 -15.59 2.14
CA GLU A 145 -2.44 -15.92 2.91
C GLU A 145 -2.55 -15.00 4.14
N TYR A 146 -3.70 -14.37 4.32
CA TYR A 146 -4.03 -13.54 5.47
C TYR A 146 -5.31 -14.07 6.11
N ARG A 147 -5.18 -14.79 7.23
CA ARG A 147 -6.28 -15.51 7.91
C ARG A 147 -7.10 -14.61 8.82
N SER A 148 -6.54 -13.46 9.19
CA SER A 148 -7.18 -12.45 10.02
C SER A 148 -6.84 -11.04 9.53
N TYR A 149 -7.71 -10.06 9.79
CA TYR A 149 -7.42 -8.66 9.49
C TYR A 149 -6.21 -8.09 10.24
N ASN A 150 -5.80 -8.75 11.33
CA ASN A 150 -4.56 -8.44 12.02
C ASN A 150 -3.32 -8.75 11.17
N ASP A 151 -3.40 -9.70 10.24
CA ASP A 151 -2.25 -10.15 9.43
C ASP A 151 -1.78 -9.08 8.43
N TRP A 152 -2.69 -8.20 7.98
CA TRP A 152 -2.32 -7.00 7.19
C TRP A 152 -2.15 -5.73 8.05
N GLY A 153 -2.19 -5.88 9.38
CA GLY A 153 -1.93 -4.80 10.34
C GLY A 153 -3.11 -3.89 10.62
N SER A 154 -4.35 -4.30 10.30
CA SER A 154 -5.55 -3.56 10.68
C SER A 154 -5.99 -3.91 12.10
N SER A 155 -6.60 -2.96 12.80
CA SER A 155 -7.28 -3.19 14.09
C SER A 155 -8.77 -3.50 13.94
N SER A 156 -9.30 -3.47 12.71
CA SER A 156 -10.71 -3.67 12.38
C SER A 156 -10.83 -4.44 11.06
N PRO A 157 -11.87 -5.28 10.86
CA PRO A 157 -12.11 -5.95 9.59
C PRO A 157 -12.65 -5.00 8.51
N ARG A 158 -12.97 -3.75 8.84
CA ARG A 158 -13.58 -2.80 7.92
C ARG A 158 -12.61 -2.44 6.79
N ILE A 159 -12.97 -2.82 5.57
CA ILE A 159 -12.27 -2.44 4.33
C ILE A 159 -13.32 -1.89 3.36
N GLY A 160 -13.28 -0.57 3.13
CA GLY A 160 -14.23 0.12 2.27
C GLY A 160 -13.84 0.16 0.79
N SER A 161 -12.55 0.04 0.48
CA SER A 161 -12.05 -0.04 -0.90
C SER A 161 -10.69 -0.72 -0.99
N PHE A 162 -10.30 -1.11 -2.20
CA PHE A 162 -8.95 -1.60 -2.47
C PHE A 162 -8.54 -1.35 -3.92
N ARG A 163 -7.23 -1.24 -4.16
CA ARG A 163 -6.68 -1.09 -5.51
C ARG A 163 -5.39 -1.87 -5.69
N ARG A 164 -5.08 -2.18 -6.93
CA ARG A 164 -3.82 -2.76 -7.34
C ARG A 164 -2.71 -1.73 -7.16
N VAL A 165 -1.56 -2.19 -6.69
CA VAL A 165 -0.32 -1.43 -6.75
C VAL A 165 0.29 -1.71 -8.10
N HIS A 166 -0.04 -0.85 -9.05
CA HIS A 166 0.48 -0.89 -10.40
C HIS A 166 0.87 0.52 -10.79
N HIS A 167 1.80 0.66 -11.73
CA HIS A 167 2.10 1.96 -12.29
C HIS A 167 0.80 2.58 -12.82
N MET A 168 0.33 3.63 -12.14
CA MET A 168 -0.71 4.48 -12.68
C MET A 168 0.03 5.45 -13.61
N PHE A 169 -0.22 5.30 -14.92
CA PHE A 169 0.31 6.04 -16.09
C PHE A 169 1.44 5.34 -16.85
#